data_AF-A0A958Z8T9-F1
#
_entry.id   AF-A0A958Z8T9-F1
#
_cell.length_a   1.000
_cell.length_b   1.000
_cell.length_c   1.000
_cell.angle_alpha   90.00
_cell.angle_beta   90.00
_cell.angle_gamma   90.00
#
_symmetry.space_group_name_H-M   'P 1'
#
loop_
_entity.id
_entity.type
_entity.pdbx_description
1 polymer ?
#
loop_
_entity_poly.entity_id
_entity_poly.type
_entity_poly.pdbx_seq_one_letter_code
_entity_poly.pdbx_strand_id
1 'polypeptide(L)'
;MQDTSKQYDTVIKTCRTLFEKKMSDYGSAWRILRLPSLTDQIFIKAQRIRSLQQNSIRKVDEGEASEFIGIINYCIMALIQLEKGVVEQPDMKLDEALTLYDEKVALTKKLMEDKNHDYG
;
A
#
# COMPACT_ATOMS: atom_id res chain seq x y z
N MET A 1 -6.80 22.86 1.68
CA MET A 1 -7.32 21.58 1.13
C MET A 1 -6.89 21.27 -0.30
N GLN A 2 -6.81 22.23 -1.24
CA GLN A 2 -6.37 21.93 -2.63
C GLN A 2 -4.97 21.29 -2.72
N ASP A 3 -4.10 21.53 -1.73
CA ASP A 3 -2.75 20.96 -1.70
C ASP A 3 -2.74 19.48 -1.26
N THR A 4 -3.56 19.11 -0.26
CA THR A 4 -3.62 17.76 0.30
C THR A 4 -4.02 16.71 -0.74
N SER A 5 -5.01 17.01 -1.58
CA SER A 5 -5.45 16.09 -2.63
C SER A 5 -4.35 15.87 -3.69
N LYS A 6 -3.62 16.93 -4.07
CA LYS A 6 -2.47 16.84 -5.00
C LYS A 6 -1.28 16.07 -4.42
N GLN A 7 -0.98 16.28 -3.13
CA GLN A 7 0.06 15.55 -2.42
C GLN A 7 -0.29 14.06 -2.32
N TYR A 8 -1.55 13.75 -2.01
CA TYR A 8 -2.06 12.38 -2.01
C TYR A 8 -1.85 11.70 -3.38
N ASP A 9 -2.26 12.36 -4.47
CA ASP A 9 -2.10 11.82 -5.82
C ASP A 9 -0.64 11.57 -6.19
N THR A 10 0.26 12.46 -5.78
CA THR A 10 1.70 12.32 -6.02
C THR A 10 2.28 11.09 -5.31
N VAL A 11 1.91 10.89 -4.05
CA VAL A 11 2.36 9.73 -3.25
C VAL A 11 1.78 8.44 -3.80
N ILE A 12 0.47 8.41 -4.08
CA ILE A 12 -0.19 7.23 -4.64
C ILE A 12 0.37 6.86 -6.00
N LYS A 13 0.70 7.82 -6.88
CA LYS A 13 1.34 7.53 -8.15
C LYS A 13 2.63 6.73 -7.96
N THR A 14 3.45 7.12 -6.98
CA THR A 14 4.69 6.41 -6.63
C THR A 14 4.40 4.99 -6.14
N CYS A 15 3.40 4.84 -5.27
CA CYS A 15 3.00 3.53 -4.73
C CYS A 15 2.48 2.58 -5.82
N ARG A 16 1.62 3.10 -6.70
CA ARG A 16 1.04 2.38 -7.84
C ARG A 16 2.11 1.93 -8.83
N THR A 17 3.05 2.81 -9.19
CA THR A 17 4.17 2.44 -10.08
C THR A 17 5.01 1.31 -9.48
N LEU A 18 5.29 1.34 -8.16
CA LEU A 18 5.99 0.24 -7.51
C LEU A 18 5.14 -1.05 -7.52
N PHE A 19 3.85 -0.96 -7.24
CA PHE A 19 2.93 -2.11 -7.27
C PHE A 19 2.89 -2.75 -8.66
N GLU A 20 2.75 -1.96 -9.72
CA GLU A 20 2.76 -2.39 -11.12
C GLU A 20 4.06 -3.11 -11.48
N LYS A 21 5.21 -2.54 -11.10
CA LYS A 21 6.51 -3.18 -11.30
C LYS A 21 6.59 -4.53 -10.58
N LYS A 22 6.14 -4.60 -9.32
CA LYS A 22 6.14 -5.85 -8.53
C LYS A 22 5.21 -6.90 -9.11
N MET A 23 4.05 -6.50 -9.62
CA MET A 23 3.14 -7.40 -10.34
C MET A 23 3.77 -7.94 -11.63
N SER A 24 4.59 -7.13 -12.31
CA SER A 24 5.32 -7.58 -13.50
C SER A 24 6.44 -8.56 -13.15
N ASP A 25 7.17 -8.31 -12.05
CA ASP A 25 8.29 -9.13 -11.60
C ASP A 25 7.85 -10.49 -11.01
N TYR A 26 6.74 -10.51 -10.26
CA TYR A 26 6.35 -11.67 -9.44
C TYR A 26 4.92 -12.18 -9.70
N GLY A 27 4.19 -11.57 -10.64
CA GLY A 27 2.77 -11.84 -10.83
C GLY A 27 1.93 -11.50 -9.59
N SER A 28 0.75 -12.11 -9.49
CA SER A 28 -0.15 -11.92 -8.35
C SER A 28 0.19 -12.82 -7.15
N ALA A 29 1.47 -13.05 -6.86
CA ALA A 29 1.92 -13.95 -5.80
C ALA A 29 1.32 -13.59 -4.42
N TRP A 30 1.05 -12.32 -4.17
CA TRP A 30 0.43 -11.84 -2.93
C TRP A 30 -1.00 -12.36 -2.70
N ARG A 31 -1.69 -12.86 -3.75
CA ARG A 31 -3.07 -13.37 -3.67
C ARG A 31 -3.23 -14.61 -2.78
N ILE A 32 -2.14 -15.38 -2.58
CA ILE A 32 -2.13 -16.55 -1.70
C ILE A 32 -1.92 -16.20 -0.22
N LEU A 33 -1.50 -14.97 0.07
CA LEU A 33 -1.31 -14.53 1.44
C LEU A 33 -2.66 -14.49 2.14
N ARG A 34 -2.72 -14.87 3.42
CA ARG A 34 -3.93 -14.64 4.21
C ARG A 34 -3.93 -13.21 4.75
N LEU A 35 -5.09 -12.70 5.16
CA LEU A 35 -5.18 -11.38 5.79
C LEU A 35 -4.24 -11.20 6.99
N PRO A 36 -4.08 -12.16 7.92
CA PRO A 36 -3.07 -12.05 8.98
C PRO A 36 -1.65 -11.90 8.44
N SER A 37 -1.31 -12.58 7.34
CA SER A 37 0.02 -12.45 6.71
C SER A 37 0.24 -11.05 6.15
N LEU A 38 -0.79 -10.43 5.55
CA LEU A 38 -0.71 -9.03 5.12
C LEU A 38 -0.60 -8.06 6.29
N THR A 39 -1.32 -8.32 7.39
CA THR A 39 -1.18 -7.57 8.65
C THR A 39 0.25 -7.65 9.19
N ASP A 40 0.86 -8.84 9.17
CA ASP A 40 2.25 -9.03 9.59
C ASP A 40 3.22 -8.24 8.69
N GLN A 41 2.99 -8.22 7.37
CA GLN A 41 3.80 -7.39 6.46
C GLN A 41 3.71 -5.90 6.83
N ILE A 42 2.50 -5.39 7.07
CA ILE A 42 2.30 -3.99 7.51
C ILE A 42 3.03 -3.73 8.83
N PHE A 43 2.92 -4.65 9.78
CA PHE A 43 3.57 -4.54 11.09
C PHE A 43 5.10 -4.53 10.98
N ILE A 44 5.68 -5.39 10.15
CA ILE A 44 7.13 -5.44 9.89
C ILE A 44 7.62 -4.08 9.35
N LYS A 45 6.88 -3.49 8.40
CA LYS A 45 7.20 -2.17 7.85
C LYS A 45 7.10 -1.06 8.89
N ALA A 46 6.05 -1.07 9.71
CA ALA A 46 5.89 -0.10 10.80
C ALA A 46 7.00 -0.24 11.87
N GLN A 47 7.38 -1.47 12.22
CA GLN A 47 8.50 -1.73 13.12
C GLN A 47 9.83 -1.22 12.53
N ARG A 48 10.06 -1.42 11.23
CA ARG A 48 11.27 -0.92 10.56
C ARG A 48 11.34 0.61 10.62
N ILE A 49 10.24 1.32 10.35
CA ILE A 49 10.16 2.78 10.48
C ILE A 49 10.55 3.19 11.90
N ARG A 50 9.93 2.58 12.92
CA ARG A 50 10.24 2.86 14.33
C ARG A 50 11.73 2.63 14.64
N SER A 51 12.30 1.51 14.19
CA SER A 51 13.72 1.22 14.40
C SER A 51 14.63 2.25 13.72
N LEU A 52 14.32 2.66 12.49
CA LEU A 52 15.08 3.69 11.79
C LEU A 52 15.04 5.02 12.57
N GLN A 53 13.86 5.43 13.05
CA GLN A 53 13.68 6.67 13.81
C GLN A 53 14.36 6.65 15.19
N GLN A 54 14.44 5.50 15.84
CA GLN A 54 14.99 5.36 17.20
C GLN A 54 16.51 5.11 17.24
N ASN A 55 17.08 4.54 16.17
CA ASN A 55 18.50 4.21 16.14
C ASN A 55 19.35 5.48 15.94
N SER A 56 20.11 5.85 16.96
CA SER A 56 21.05 6.98 16.94
C SER A 56 22.23 6.77 15.99
N ILE A 57 22.57 5.51 15.69
CA ILE A 57 23.65 5.14 14.77
C ILE A 57 23.07 4.34 13.60
N ARG A 58 23.14 4.89 12.40
CA ARG A 58 22.78 4.22 11.16
C ARG A 58 24.05 3.91 10.38
N LYS A 59 24.31 2.62 10.12
CA LYS A 59 25.46 2.17 9.32
C LYS A 59 25.22 2.32 7.81
N VAL A 60 23.96 2.45 7.41
CA VAL A 60 23.52 2.65 6.02
C VAL A 60 22.53 3.81 6.05
N ASP A 61 22.70 4.76 5.13
CA ASP A 61 21.76 5.88 4.95
C ASP A 61 20.54 5.41 4.16
N GLU A 62 19.67 4.66 4.84
CA GLU A 62 18.36 4.26 4.34
C GLU A 62 17.28 5.17 4.95
N GLY A 63 16.53 5.84 4.07
CA GLY A 63 15.32 6.55 4.44
C GLY A 63 14.14 5.60 4.71
N GLU A 64 13.12 6.10 5.41
CA GLU A 64 11.92 5.34 5.77
C GLU A 64 10.83 5.34 4.68
N ALA A 65 11.00 6.15 3.63
CA ALA A 65 9.99 6.34 2.58
C ALA A 65 9.58 5.02 1.89
N SER A 66 10.52 4.11 1.65
CA SER A 66 10.23 2.79 1.06
C SER A 66 9.32 1.94 1.95
N GLU A 67 9.43 2.10 3.27
CA GLU A 67 8.62 1.35 4.23
C GLU A 67 7.18 1.88 4.26
N PHE A 68 6.99 3.20 4.17
CA PHE A 68 5.66 3.80 4.01
C PHE A 68 4.97 3.37 2.71
N ILE A 69 5.70 3.36 1.59
CA ILE A 69 5.17 2.87 0.31
C ILE A 69 4.75 1.39 0.45
N GLY A 70 5.57 0.59 1.14
CA GLY A 70 5.24 -0.80 1.45
C GLY A 70 3.93 -0.93 2.23
N ILE A 71 3.76 -0.15 3.31
CA ILE A 71 2.52 -0.13 4.10
C ILE A 71 1.31 0.18 3.21
N ILE A 72 1.38 1.23 2.39
CA ILE A 72 0.27 1.62 1.50
C ILE A 72 -0.10 0.46 0.57
N ASN A 73 0.89 -0.16 -0.09
CA ASN A 73 0.61 -1.25 -1.02
C ASN A 73 0.07 -2.50 -0.32
N TYR A 74 0.58 -2.88 0.87
CA TYR A 74 0.03 -4.00 1.62
C TYR A 74 -1.38 -3.72 2.13
N CYS A 75 -1.70 -2.48 2.53
CA CYS A 75 -3.06 -2.08 2.87
C CYS A 75 -4.01 -2.21 1.67
N ILE A 76 -3.61 -1.73 0.49
CA ILE A 76 -4.43 -1.89 -0.73
C ILE A 76 -4.61 -3.36 -1.08
N MET A 77 -3.56 -4.18 -1.03
CA MET A 77 -3.67 -5.64 -1.22
C MET A 77 -4.67 -6.27 -0.23
N ALA A 78 -4.62 -5.89 1.05
CA ALA A 78 -5.55 -6.38 2.07
C ALA A 78 -6.99 -5.97 1.78
N LEU A 79 -7.24 -4.74 1.33
CA LEU A 79 -8.56 -4.28 0.93
C LEU A 79 -9.10 -5.05 -0.27
N ILE A 80 -8.27 -5.36 -1.26
CA ILE A 80 -8.66 -6.20 -2.40
C ILE A 80 -8.98 -7.62 -1.92
N GLN A 81 -8.16 -8.16 -1.02
CA GLN A 81 -8.31 -9.52 -0.52
C GLN A 81 -9.53 -9.70 0.40
N LEU A 82 -9.91 -8.66 1.16
CA LEU A 82 -11.16 -8.62 1.92
C LEU A 82 -12.40 -8.77 1.04
N GLU A 83 -12.36 -8.22 -0.18
CA GLU A 83 -13.48 -8.29 -1.13
C GLU A 83 -13.47 -9.57 -1.98
N LYS A 84 -12.31 -9.92 -2.55
CA LYS A 84 -12.16 -11.05 -3.47
C LYS A 84 -11.97 -12.40 -2.76
N GLY A 85 -11.68 -12.38 -1.47
CA GLY A 85 -11.21 -13.55 -0.73
C GLY A 85 -9.76 -13.93 -1.04
N VAL A 86 -9.31 -14.98 -0.36
CA VAL A 86 -7.98 -15.59 -0.51
C VAL A 86 -8.09 -16.79 -1.45
N VAL A 87 -7.06 -17.03 -2.25
CA VAL A 87 -6.96 -18.16 -3.17
C VAL A 87 -5.73 -19.00 -2.88
N GLU A 88 -5.72 -20.24 -3.34
CA GLU A 88 -4.59 -21.16 -3.13
C GLU A 88 -3.46 -20.99 -4.15
N GLN A 89 -3.74 -20.34 -5.28
CA GLN A 89 -2.81 -20.09 -6.36
C GLN A 89 -2.98 -18.66 -6.89
N PRO A 90 -1.91 -18.00 -7.37
CA PRO A 90 -2.02 -16.70 -8.02
C PRO A 90 -3.05 -16.72 -9.16
N ASP A 91 -4.09 -15.90 -9.05
CA ASP A 91 -5.29 -15.97 -9.89
C ASP A 91 -5.56 -14.68 -10.68
N MET A 92 -4.72 -13.66 -10.57
CA MET A 92 -5.03 -12.30 -11.00
C MET A 92 -4.05 -11.78 -12.04
N LYS A 93 -4.58 -11.23 -13.14
CA LYS A 93 -3.78 -10.58 -14.19
C LYS A 93 -3.39 -9.16 -13.77
N LEU A 94 -2.35 -8.61 -14.41
CA LEU A 94 -1.86 -7.25 -14.13
C LEU A 94 -2.98 -6.20 -14.29
N ASP A 95 -3.70 -6.20 -15.41
CA ASP A 95 -4.75 -5.21 -15.69
C ASP A 95 -5.89 -5.26 -14.67
N GLU A 96 -6.28 -6.47 -14.25
CA GLU A 96 -7.29 -6.64 -13.19
C GLU A 96 -6.77 -6.12 -11.84
N ALA A 97 -5.52 -6.46 -11.49
CA ALA A 97 -4.91 -6.00 -10.23
C ALA A 97 -4.79 -4.47 -10.18
N LEU A 98 -4.43 -3.83 -11.29
CA LEU A 98 -4.35 -2.37 -11.38
C LEU A 98 -5.73 -1.70 -11.31
N THR A 99 -6.74 -2.29 -11.94
CA THR A 99 -8.12 -1.80 -11.85
C THR A 99 -8.60 -1.83 -10.40
N LEU A 100 -8.44 -2.96 -9.72
CA LEU A 100 -8.82 -3.11 -8.31
C LEU A 100 -8.01 -2.18 -7.38
N TYR A 101 -6.72 -1.99 -7.68
CA TYR A 101 -5.88 -1.03 -6.96
C TYR A 101 -6.45 0.38 -7.06
N ASP A 102 -6.76 0.83 -8.28
CA ASP A 102 -7.28 2.17 -8.56
C ASP A 102 -8.66 2.38 -7.90
N GLU A 103 -9.51 1.35 -7.87
CA GLU A 103 -10.78 1.36 -7.14
C GLU A 103 -10.60 1.56 -5.63
N LYS A 104 -9.66 0.83 -5.00
CA LYS A 104 -9.37 0.98 -3.55
C LYS A 104 -8.73 2.32 -3.22
N VAL A 105 -7.87 2.83 -4.09
CA VAL A 105 -7.33 4.19 -3.97
C VAL A 105 -8.45 5.21 -4.05
N ALA A 106 -9.35 5.13 -5.03
CA ALA A 106 -10.45 6.08 -5.17
C ALA A 106 -11.37 6.07 -3.94
N LEU A 107 -11.69 4.89 -3.41
CA LEU A 107 -12.47 4.74 -2.18
C LEU A 107 -11.79 5.40 -0.98
N THR A 108 -10.49 5.14 -0.78
CA THR A 108 -9.75 5.68 0.37
C THR A 108 -9.50 7.18 0.26
N LYS A 109 -9.27 7.70 -0.96
CA LYS A 109 -9.17 9.14 -1.24
C LYS A 109 -10.48 9.84 -0.93
N LYS A 110 -11.61 9.31 -1.42
CA LYS A 110 -12.93 9.86 -1.14
C LYS A 110 -13.20 9.92 0.37
N LEU A 111 -12.92 8.83 1.09
CA LEU A 111 -13.08 8.81 2.55
C LEU A 111 -12.24 9.88 3.26
N MET A 112 -11.00 10.13 2.79
CA MET A 112 -10.16 11.20 3.33
C MET A 112 -10.76 12.58 3.03
N GLU A 113 -11.26 12.82 1.81
CA GLU A 113 -11.87 14.08 1.41
C GLU A 113 -13.17 14.36 2.19
N ASP A 114 -14.02 13.36 2.35
CA ASP A 114 -15.25 13.43 3.15
C ASP A 114 -14.92 13.79 4.62
N LYS A 115 -13.95 13.11 5.23
CA LYS A 115 -13.50 13.43 6.60
C LYS A 115 -12.94 14.84 6.72
N ASN A 116 -12.16 15.30 5.75
CA ASN A 116 -11.60 16.65 5.78
C ASN A 116 -12.69 17.73 5.69
N HIS A 117 -13.87 17.41 5.14
CA HIS A 117 -15.03 18.28 5.17
C HIS A 117 -15.71 18.30 6.54
N ASP A 118 -15.79 17.16 7.24
CA ASP A 118 -16.40 17.03 8.57
C ASP A 118 -15.61 17.74 9.69
N TYR A 119 -14.30 17.98 9.49
CA TYR A 119 -13.44 18.70 10.44
C TYR A 119 -13.25 20.19 10.11
N GLY A 120 -13.90 20.68 9.03
CA GLY A 120 -13.78 22.06 8.53
C GLY A 120 -14.83 23.02 9.07
#